data_AF-A0A8J3RBG4-F1
#
_entry.id   AF-A0A8J3RBG4-F1
#
_cell.length_a   1.000
_cell.length_b   1.000
_cell.length_c   1.000
_cell.angle_alpha   90.00
_cell.angle_beta   90.00
_cell.angle_gamma   90.00
#
_symmetry.space_group_name_H-M   'P 1'
#
loop_
_entity.id
_entity.type
_entity.pdbx_description
1 polymer ?
#
loop_
_entity_poly.entity_id
_entity_poly.type
_entity_poly.pdbx_seq_one_letter_code
_entity_poly.pdbx_strand_id
1 'polypeptide(L)' 'MLPQIPLDDPRVLALAKARQQLAHDCAYCPSWEELTDEEREGSLPDARNYLESAINAGLIPPAES' A
#
# COMPACT_ATOMS: atom_id res chain seq x y z
N MET A 1 -4.24 -17.47 12.95
CA MET A 1 -3.22 -16.68 12.24
C MET A 1 -3.92 -16.13 11.02
N LEU A 2 -4.08 -14.81 10.94
CA LEU A 2 -4.65 -14.19 9.74
C LEU A 2 -3.66 -14.38 8.58
N PRO A 3 -4.12 -14.64 7.36
CA PRO A 3 -3.24 -14.75 6.21
C PRO A 3 -2.42 -13.45 6.10
N GLN A 4 -1.11 -13.59 6.10
CA GLN A 4 -0.19 -12.47 5.89
C GLN A 4 -0.20 -12.16 4.40
N ILE A 5 -0.60 -10.95 4.04
CA ILE A 5 -0.66 -10.54 2.64
C ILE A 5 0.79 -10.47 2.11
N PRO A 6 1.13 -11.13 1.00
CA PRO A 6 2.47 -11.00 0.42
C PRO A 6 2.78 -9.55 0.04
N LEU A 7 4.04 -9.11 0.18
CA LEU A 7 4.42 -7.74 -0.20
C LEU A 7 4.31 -7.49 -1.70
N ASP A 8 4.41 -8.55 -2.51
CA ASP A 8 4.24 -8.54 -3.96
C ASP A 8 2.76 -8.68 -4.39
N ASP A 9 1.81 -8.71 -3.45
CA ASP A 9 0.39 -8.65 -3.79
C ASP A 9 0.08 -7.34 -4.56
N PRO A 10 -0.56 -7.40 -5.73
CA PRO A 10 -0.81 -6.22 -6.56
C PRO A 10 -1.63 -5.14 -5.85
N ARG A 11 -2.44 -5.50 -4.85
CA ARG A 11 -3.21 -4.55 -4.04
C ARG A 11 -2.31 -3.75 -3.10
N VAL A 12 -1.21 -4.32 -2.63
CA VAL A 12 -0.19 -3.61 -1.83
C VAL A 12 0.45 -2.52 -2.68
N LEU A 13 0.91 -2.87 -3.89
CA LEU A 13 1.48 -1.89 -4.83
C LEU A 13 0.46 -0.80 -5.19
N ALA A 14 -0.79 -1.19 -5.48
CA ALA A 14 -1.84 -0.23 -5.82
C ALA A 14 -2.11 0.74 -4.66
N LEU A 15 -2.17 0.24 -3.41
CA LEU A 15 -2.39 1.07 -2.23
C LEU A 15 -1.19 1.98 -1.94
N ALA A 16 0.04 1.48 -2.10
CA ALA A 16 1.25 2.30 -1.96
C ALA A 16 1.25 3.48 -2.93
N LYS A 17 0.94 3.22 -4.21
CA LYS A 17 0.77 4.26 -5.24
C LYS A 17 -0.32 5.27 -4.89
N ALA A 18 -1.49 4.81 -4.47
CA ALA A 18 -2.60 5.69 -4.12
C ALA A 18 -2.27 6.60 -2.93
N ARG A 19 -1.57 6.07 -1.91
CA ARG A 19 -1.10 6.86 -0.77
C ARG A 19 -0.06 7.88 -1.18
N GLN A 20 0.90 7.51 -2.04
CA GLN A 20 1.89 8.46 -2.54
C GLN A 20 1.25 9.57 -3.38
N GLN A 21 0.27 9.24 -4.22
CA GLN A 21 -0.48 10.23 -4.99
C GLN A 21 -1.17 11.23 -4.04
N LEU A 22 -1.84 10.74 -2.99
CA LEU A 22 -2.46 11.62 -2.01
C LEU A 22 -1.43 12.54 -1.32
N ALA A 23 -0.25 12.00 -0.97
CA ALA A 23 0.83 12.78 -0.37
C ALA A 23 1.40 13.83 -1.34
N HIS A 24 1.59 13.48 -2.61
CA HIS A 24 1.99 14.41 -3.67
C HIS A 24 1.01 15.58 -3.78
N ASP A 25 -0.29 15.26 -3.86
CA ASP A 25 -1.36 16.24 -4.05
C ASP A 25 -1.52 17.17 -2.83
N CYS A 26 -1.30 16.65 -1.61
CA CYS A 26 -1.59 17.36 -0.37
C CYS A 26 -0.38 18.02 0.30
N ALA A 27 0.84 17.52 0.05
CA ALA A 27 2.03 17.91 0.80
C ALA A 27 3.24 18.26 -0.08
N TYR A 28 3.06 18.40 -1.40
CA TYR A 28 4.15 18.66 -2.36
C TYR A 28 5.28 17.62 -2.26
N CYS A 29 4.97 16.39 -1.85
CA CYS A 29 5.91 15.27 -1.91
C CYS A 29 6.19 14.87 -3.37
N PRO A 30 7.27 14.14 -3.68
CA PRO A 30 7.47 13.56 -5.01
C PRO A 30 6.29 12.67 -5.43
N SER A 31 5.99 12.60 -6.72
CA SER A 31 5.12 11.56 -7.27
C SER A 31 5.75 10.17 -7.14
N TRP A 32 4.96 9.12 -7.34
CA TRP A 32 5.46 7.74 -7.28
C TRP A 32 6.62 7.49 -8.27
N GLU A 33 6.51 8.05 -9.48
CA GLU A 33 7.50 7.95 -10.55
C GLU A 33 8.80 8.70 -10.23
N GLU A 34 8.76 9.68 -9.34
CA GLU A 34 9.92 10.46 -8.89
C GLU A 34 10.64 9.85 -7.68
N LEU A 35 10.02 8.92 -6.97
CA LEU A 35 10.67 8.19 -5.89
C LEU A 35 11.81 7.29 -6.40
N THR A 36 12.83 7.14 -5.57
CA THR A 36 13.85 6.10 -5.72
C THR A 36 13.25 4.70 -5.51
N ASP A 37 13.93 3.67 -5.99
CA ASP A 37 13.49 2.29 -5.78
C ASP A 37 13.47 1.91 -4.30
N GLU A 38 14.44 2.42 -3.51
CA GLU A 38 14.47 2.22 -2.05
C GLU A 38 13.25 2.84 -1.36
N GLU A 39 12.84 4.06 -1.74
CA GLU A 39 11.65 4.71 -1.19
C GLU A 39 10.36 3.97 -1.59
N ARG A 40 10.28 3.47 -2.83
CA ARG A 40 9.15 2.66 -3.29
C ARG A 40 9.07 1.36 -2.49
N GLU A 41 10.18 0.64 -2.36
CA GLU A 41 10.25 -0.59 -1.56
C GLU A 41 9.90 -0.33 -0.09
N GLY A 42 10.38 0.77 0.48
CA GLY A 42 10.09 1.20 1.84
C GLY A 42 8.61 1.52 2.10
N SER A 43 7.85 1.88 1.05
CA SER A 43 6.42 2.19 1.17
C SER A 43 5.51 0.95 1.22
N LEU A 44 5.98 -0.21 0.73
CA LEU A 44 5.17 -1.43 0.59
C LEU A 44 4.74 -2.04 1.93
N PRO A 45 5.62 -2.15 2.96
CA PRO A 45 5.23 -2.70 4.26
C PRO A 45 4.07 -1.94 4.91
N ASP A 46 4.09 -0.61 4.85
CA ASP A 46 3.01 0.19 5.41
C ASP A 46 1.71 -0.02 4.64
N ALA A 47 1.77 -0.01 3.31
CA ALA A 47 0.59 -0.28 2.47
C ALA A 47 -0.01 -1.65 2.79
N ARG A 48 0.82 -2.69 2.93
CA ARG A 48 0.36 -4.03 3.35
C ARG A 48 -0.32 -3.97 4.72
N ASN A 49 0.30 -3.33 5.71
CA ASN A 49 -0.25 -3.25 7.06
C ASN A 49 -1.63 -2.55 7.08
N TYR A 50 -1.81 -1.49 6.27
CA TYR A 50 -3.10 -0.84 6.10
C TYR A 50 -4.13 -1.76 5.44
N LEU A 51 -3.73 -2.50 4.40
CA LEU A 51 -4.61 -3.43 3.70
C LEU A 51 -5.08 -4.57 4.63
N GLU A 52 -4.15 -5.15 5.41
CA GLU A 52 -4.46 -6.16 6.43
C GLU A 52 -5.42 -5.59 7.48
N SER A 53 -5.16 -4.38 7.97
CA SER A 53 -6.01 -3.72 8.95
C SER A 53 -7.43 -3.49 8.42
N ALA A 54 -7.56 -3.07 7.16
CA ALA A 54 -8.86 -2.83 6.53
C ALA A 54 -9.67 -4.13 6.33
N ILE A 55 -9.01 -5.22 5.93
CA ILE A 55 -9.63 -6.55 5.82
C ILE A 55 -10.08 -7.04 7.20
N ASN A 56 -9.20 -6.94 8.21
CA ASN A 56 -9.51 -7.38 9.57
C ASN A 56 -10.65 -6.58 10.22
N ALA A 57 -10.78 -5.31 9.86
CA ALA A 57 -11.88 -4.46 10.29
C ALA A 57 -13.20 -4.70 9.51
N GLY A 58 -13.19 -5.56 8.49
CA GLY A 58 -14.35 -5.84 7.64
C GLY A 58 -14.73 -4.69 6.71
N LEU A 59 -13.82 -3.74 6.47
CA LEU A 59 -14.06 -2.59 5.58
C LEU A 59 -13.97 -2.97 4.10
N ILE A 60 -13.14 -3.96 3.79
CA ILE A 60 -12.97 -4.52 2.45
C ILE A 60 -12.91 -6.05 2.54
N PRO A 61 -13.35 -6.78 1.50
CA PRO A 61 -13.27 -8.23 1.50
C PRO A 61 -11.81 -8.71 1.41
N PRO A 62 -11.49 -9.90 1.96
CA PRO A 62 -10.23 -10.58 1.64
C PRO A 62 -10.17 -10.89 0.14
N ALA A 63 -8.98 -11.15 -0.40
CA ALA A 63 -8.88 -11.64 -1.78
C ALA A 63 -9.61 -12.98 -1.90
N GLU A 64 -10.38 -13.15 -2.97
CA GLU A 64 -10.91 -14.45 -3.34
C GLU A 64 -9.73 -15.39 -3.63
N SER A 65 -9.74 -16.56 -2.98
CA SER A 65 -8.69 -17.58 -3.09
C SER A 65 -8.82 -18.42 -4.35
#